data_AF-A0A2N7N020-F1
#
_entry.id   AF-A0A2N7N020-F1
#
_cell.length_a   1.000
_cell.length_b   1.000
_cell.length_c   1.000
_cell.angle_alpha   90.00
_cell.angle_beta   90.00
_cell.angle_gamma   90.00
#
_symmetry.space_group_name_H-M   'P 1'
#
loop_
_entity.id
_entity.type
_entity.pdbx_description
1 polymer ?
#
loop_
_entity_poly.entity_id
_entity_poly.type
_entity_poly.pdbx_seq_one_letter_code
_entity_poly.pdbx_strand_id
1 'polypeptide(L)'
;MDVLNQQKIDELAAEIGLDNVPILLDIFLGEMDVYITNLSQYQGSEQLIYLKEISHALKSSAASFGADRLCDLAVAIDKKAKSGELVEGGGDITSMLNLLHITRDAYRLWTQ
;
A
#
# COMPACT_ATOMS: atom_id res chain seq x y z
N MET A 1 -2.13 -11.27 -14.99
CA MET A 1 -1.53 -9.91 -14.96
C MET A 1 -1.19 -9.64 -13.51
N ASP A 2 0.04 -9.97 -13.14
CA ASP A 2 0.51 -10.01 -11.76
C ASP A 2 0.49 -8.64 -11.11
N VAL A 3 -0.14 -8.56 -9.94
CA VAL A 3 -0.02 -7.42 -9.02
C VAL A 3 1.39 -7.40 -8.39
N LEU A 4 2.06 -8.55 -8.37
CA LEU A 4 3.43 -8.72 -7.88
C LEU A 4 4.45 -8.60 -9.01
N ASN A 5 5.43 -7.72 -8.81
CA ASN A 5 6.64 -7.72 -9.63
C ASN A 5 7.67 -8.67 -9.01
N GLN A 6 7.74 -9.90 -9.54
CA GLN A 6 8.71 -10.92 -9.10
C GLN A 6 10.17 -10.42 -9.12
N GLN A 7 10.53 -9.53 -10.06
CA GLN A 7 11.90 -9.01 -10.13
C GLN A 7 12.25 -8.16 -8.90
N LYS A 8 11.32 -7.31 -8.43
CA LYS A 8 11.51 -6.51 -7.22
C LYS A 8 11.52 -7.36 -5.96
N ILE A 9 10.68 -8.40 -5.91
CA ILE A 9 10.72 -9.39 -4.81
C ILE A 9 12.11 -10.03 -4.75
N ASP A 10 12.67 -10.42 -5.90
CA ASP A 10 13.99 -11.05 -5.98
C ASP A 10 15.12 -10.08 -5.56
N GLU A 11 15.05 -8.82 -5.98
CA GLU A 11 15.97 -7.77 -5.51
C GLU A 11 15.88 -7.57 -4.00
N LEU A 12 14.66 -7.46 -3.46
CA LEU A 12 14.46 -7.36 -2.01
C LEU A 12 15.01 -8.61 -1.31
N ALA A 13 14.72 -9.81 -1.84
CA ALA A 13 15.21 -11.06 -1.30
C ALA A 13 16.74 -11.15 -1.32
N ALA A 14 17.39 -10.54 -2.30
CA ALA A 14 18.85 -10.43 -2.37
C ALA A 14 19.41 -9.44 -1.33
N GLU A 15 18.69 -8.37 -0.99
CA GLU A 15 19.11 -7.37 0.00
C GLU A 15 18.91 -7.82 1.46
N ILE A 16 17.75 -8.38 1.78
CA ILE A 16 17.37 -8.74 3.16
C ILE A 16 17.42 -10.25 3.44
N GLY A 17 17.51 -11.09 2.40
CA GLY A 17 17.44 -12.56 2.49
C GLY A 17 16.05 -13.11 2.20
N LEU A 18 15.99 -14.17 1.39
CA LEU A 18 14.76 -14.90 1.02
C LEU A 18 13.92 -15.33 2.24
N ASP A 19 14.56 -15.72 3.34
CA ASP A 19 13.88 -16.11 4.59
C ASP A 19 13.14 -14.94 5.26
N ASN A 20 13.58 -13.70 5.02
CA ASN A 20 12.99 -12.50 5.61
C ASN A 20 11.88 -11.88 4.76
N VAL A 21 11.82 -12.20 3.46
CA VAL A 21 10.77 -11.71 2.55
C VAL A 21 9.35 -12.06 3.04
N PRO A 22 9.00 -13.33 3.32
CA PRO A 22 7.66 -13.67 3.77
C PRO A 22 7.32 -13.06 5.15
N ILE A 23 8.31 -12.87 6.03
CA ILE A 23 8.12 -12.24 7.34
C ILE A 23 7.74 -10.76 7.17
N LEU A 24 8.53 -10.03 6.36
CA LEU A 24 8.26 -8.63 6.08
C LEU A 24 6.95 -8.43 5.30
N LEU A 25 6.64 -9.37 4.41
CA LEU A 25 5.37 -9.38 3.72
C LEU A 25 4.20 -9.58 4.67
N ASP A 26 4.31 -10.50 5.63
CA ASP A 26 3.27 -10.73 6.64
C ASP A 26 3.04 -9.49 7.52
N ILE A 27 4.14 -8.83 7.94
CA ILE A 27 4.08 -7.54 8.64
C ILE A 27 3.37 -6.49 7.77
N PHE A 28 3.76 -6.38 6.50
CA PHE A 28 3.17 -5.43 5.56
C PHE A 28 1.67 -5.70 5.32
N LEU A 29 1.27 -6.97 5.22
CA LEU A 29 -0.13 -7.38 5.12
C LEU A 29 -0.92 -7.02 6.38
N GLY A 30 -0.34 -7.22 7.55
CA GLY A 30 -0.91 -6.82 8.83
C GLY A 30 -1.08 -5.30 8.94
N GLU A 31 -0.06 -4.54 8.56
CA GLU A 31 -0.13 -3.08 8.50
C GLU A 31 -1.19 -2.59 7.53
N MET A 32 -1.33 -3.21 6.35
CA MET A 32 -2.39 -2.86 5.40
C MET A 32 -3.80 -3.04 5.99
N ASP A 33 -4.03 -4.09 6.79
CA ASP A 33 -5.32 -4.28 7.48
C ASP A 33 -5.61 -3.16 8.49
N VAL A 34 -4.57 -2.74 9.24
CA VAL A 34 -4.64 -1.59 10.13
C VAL A 34 -4.93 -0.31 9.34
N TYR A 35 -4.27 -0.11 8.20
CA TYR A 35 -4.50 1.05 7.34
C TYR A 35 -5.94 1.10 6.83
N ILE A 36 -6.49 -0.01 6.32
CA ILE A 36 -7.88 -0.13 5.86
C ILE A 36 -8.85 0.22 7.00
N THR A 37 -8.62 -0.36 8.18
CA THR A 37 -9.47 -0.17 9.36
C THR A 37 -9.46 1.29 9.80
N ASN A 38 -8.28 1.87 9.96
CA ASN A 38 -8.11 3.25 10.40
C ASN A 38 -8.67 4.24 9.38
N LEU A 39 -8.40 4.05 8.09
CA LEU A 39 -8.93 4.89 7.03
C LEU A 39 -10.47 4.84 6.95
N SER A 40 -11.08 3.72 7.34
CA SER A 40 -12.53 3.57 7.43
C SER A 40 -13.12 4.18 8.71
N GLN A 41 -12.34 4.25 9.78
CA GLN A 41 -12.76 4.87 11.06
C GLN A 41 -12.60 6.38 11.06
N TYR A 42 -11.50 6.88 10.48
CA TYR A 42 -11.23 8.32 10.40
C TYR A 42 -12.21 8.99 9.43
N GLN A 43 -12.62 10.21 9.79
CA GLN A 43 -13.52 11.01 8.99
C GLN A 43 -13.03 12.45 8.89
N GLY A 44 -13.37 13.10 7.79
CA GLY A 44 -12.94 14.47 7.53
C GLY A 44 -11.40 14.57 7.46
N SER A 45 -10.84 15.54 8.19
CA SER A 45 -9.47 15.97 7.94
C SER A 45 -8.45 14.98 8.46
N GLU A 46 -8.80 14.23 9.51
CA GLU A 46 -8.02 13.12 10.04
C GLU A 46 -7.85 12.01 8.99
N GLN A 47 -8.91 11.75 8.21
CA GLN A 47 -8.89 10.75 7.15
C GLN A 47 -7.90 11.12 6.04
N LEU A 48 -7.84 12.40 5.67
CA LEU A 48 -6.89 12.91 4.67
C LEU A 48 -5.45 12.89 5.16
N ILE A 49 -5.22 13.28 6.42
CA ILE A 49 -3.90 13.21 7.04
C ILE A 49 -3.42 11.76 7.05
N TYR A 50 -4.27 10.84 7.50
CA TYR A 50 -3.94 9.43 7.55
C TYR A 50 -3.71 8.84 6.16
N LEU A 51 -4.56 9.17 5.18
CA LEU A 51 -4.41 8.76 3.79
C LEU A 51 -3.03 9.15 3.25
N LYS A 52 -2.58 10.37 3.54
CA LYS A 52 -1.26 10.86 3.14
C LYS A 52 -0.13 10.07 3.80
N GLU A 53 -0.24 9.79 5.10
CA GLU A 53 0.77 9.01 5.82
C GLU A 53 0.90 7.59 5.27
N ILE A 54 -0.23 6.88 5.11
CA ILE A 54 -0.20 5.54 4.53
C ILE A 54 0.27 5.57 3.08
N SER A 55 -0.06 6.59 2.29
CA SER A 55 0.43 6.70 0.92
C SER A 55 1.94 6.83 0.87
N HIS A 56 2.53 7.59 1.79
CA HIS A 56 3.98 7.70 1.88
C HIS A 56 4.63 6.36 2.26
N ALA A 57 4.10 5.68 3.27
CA ALA A 57 4.59 4.37 3.70
C ALA A 57 4.42 3.31 2.59
N LEU A 58 3.21 3.18 2.05
CA LEU A 58 2.86 2.26 0.98
C LEU A 58 3.68 2.51 -0.27
N LYS A 59 3.97 3.74 -0.66
CA LYS A 59 4.85 4.02 -1.80
C LYS A 59 6.21 3.35 -1.63
N SER A 60 6.81 3.47 -0.45
CA SER A 60 8.13 2.88 -0.18
C SER A 60 8.04 1.36 -0.10
N SER A 61 7.08 0.85 0.67
CA SER A 61 6.89 -0.60 0.84
C SER A 61 6.50 -1.28 -0.48
N ALA A 62 5.53 -0.74 -1.21
CA ALA A 62 5.09 -1.25 -2.51
C ALA A 62 6.22 -1.20 -3.56
N ALA A 63 7.10 -0.20 -3.51
CA ALA A 63 8.27 -0.14 -4.37
C ALA A 63 9.24 -1.31 -4.07
N SER A 64 9.46 -1.63 -2.80
CA SER A 64 10.30 -2.75 -2.37
C SER A 64 9.67 -4.12 -2.65
N PHE A 65 8.37 -4.30 -2.39
CA PHE A 65 7.69 -5.59 -2.57
C PHE A 65 7.21 -5.83 -4.02
N GLY A 66 7.34 -4.86 -4.92
CA GLY A 66 6.89 -5.02 -6.30
C GLY A 66 5.39 -4.80 -6.54
N ALA A 67 4.68 -4.17 -5.60
CA ALA A 67 3.27 -3.82 -5.75
C ALA A 67 3.10 -2.55 -6.61
N ASP A 68 3.45 -2.63 -7.89
CA ASP A 68 3.58 -1.47 -8.78
C ASP A 68 2.30 -0.64 -8.85
N ARG A 69 1.14 -1.31 -8.92
CA ARG A 69 -0.18 -0.65 -8.91
C ARG A 69 -0.46 0.14 -7.63
N LEU A 70 -0.12 -0.45 -6.48
CA LEU A 70 -0.31 0.20 -5.19
C LEU A 70 0.65 1.39 -5.04
N CYS A 71 1.89 1.23 -5.51
CA CYS A 71 2.88 2.29 -5.54
C CYS A 71 2.43 3.47 -6.39
N ASP A 72 1.93 3.23 -7.60
CA ASP A 72 1.48 4.29 -8.50
C ASP A 72 0.30 5.08 -7.91
N LEU A 73 -0.68 4.37 -7.33
CA LEU A 73 -1.79 5.02 -6.64
C LEU A 73 -1.33 5.83 -5.42
N ALA A 74 -0.42 5.27 -4.61
CA ALA A 74 0.14 5.95 -3.45
C ALA A 74 0.92 7.22 -3.85
N VAL A 75 1.66 7.18 -4.96
CA VAL A 75 2.33 8.36 -5.54
C VAL A 75 1.33 9.42 -6.00
N ALA A 76 0.25 9.00 -6.67
CA ALA A 76 -0.79 9.91 -7.12
C ALA A 76 -1.49 10.61 -5.94
N ILE A 77 -1.81 9.86 -4.90
CA ILE A 77 -2.44 10.37 -3.67
C ILE A 77 -1.49 11.28 -2.90
N ASP A 78 -0.21 10.92 -2.73
CA ASP A 78 0.80 11.79 -2.09
C ASP A 78 0.97 13.12 -2.83
N LYS A 79 0.97 13.09 -4.17
CA LYS A 79 1.00 14.32 -4.98
C LYS A 79 -0.22 15.19 -4.74
N LYS A 80 -1.44 14.62 -4.81
CA LYS A 80 -2.68 15.36 -4.51
C LYS A 80 -2.68 15.92 -3.10
N ALA A 81 -2.18 15.16 -2.12
CA ALA A 81 -2.07 15.57 -0.73
C ALA A 81 -1.14 16.77 -0.54
N LYS A 82 -0.05 16.83 -1.30
CA LYS A 82 0.89 17.96 -1.30
C LYS A 82 0.34 19.19 -2.03
N SER A 83 -0.43 18.98 -3.09
CA SER A 83 -1.11 20.06 -3.83
C SER A 83 -2.34 20.61 -3.11
N GLY A 84 -2.84 19.92 -2.07
CA GLY A 84 -4.10 20.28 -1.40
C GLY A 84 -5.35 19.94 -2.23
N GLU A 85 -5.22 19.04 -3.21
CA GLU A 85 -6.31 18.58 -4.06
C GLU A 85 -7.03 17.34 -3.50
N LEU A 86 -6.59 16.85 -2.34
CA LEU A 86 -7.29 15.77 -1.64
C LEU A 86 -8.62 16.26 -1.10
N VAL A 87 -9.70 15.58 -1.52
CA VAL A 87 -11.06 15.87 -1.08
C VAL A 87 -11.52 14.76 -0.14
N GLU A 88 -12.06 15.16 1.01
CA GLU A 88 -12.69 14.26 1.99
C GLU A 88 -13.84 13.50 1.31
N GLY A 89 -13.88 12.18 1.47
CA GLY A 89 -14.89 11.34 0.79
C GLY A 89 -14.78 11.30 -0.74
N GLY A 90 -13.69 11.82 -1.31
CA GLY A 90 -13.38 11.69 -2.72
C GLY A 90 -13.09 10.23 -3.11
N GLY A 91 -13.18 9.93 -4.41
CA GLY A 91 -12.93 8.59 -4.94
C GLY A 91 -11.52 8.04 -4.66
N ASP A 92 -10.57 8.89 -4.24
CA ASP A 92 -9.21 8.50 -3.87
C ASP A 92 -9.16 7.54 -2.68
N ILE A 93 -9.98 7.75 -1.65
CA ILE A 93 -10.03 6.88 -0.46
C ILE A 93 -10.56 5.50 -0.83
N THR A 94 -11.68 5.48 -1.55
CA THR A 94 -12.28 4.22 -2.03
C THR A 94 -11.32 3.48 -2.97
N SER A 95 -10.60 4.20 -3.83
CA SER A 95 -9.59 3.62 -4.72
C SER A 95 -8.43 3.00 -3.94
N MET A 96 -7.96 3.70 -2.89
CA MET A 96 -6.89 3.20 -2.02
C MET A 96 -7.32 1.94 -1.29
N LEU A 97 -8.51 1.94 -0.68
CA LEU A 97 -9.05 0.76 0.01
C LEU A 97 -9.18 -0.42 -0.96
N ASN A 98 -9.71 -0.19 -2.16
CA ASN A 98 -9.89 -1.25 -3.15
C ASN A 98 -8.54 -1.85 -3.57
N LEU A 99 -7.53 -1.01 -3.87
CA LEU A 99 -6.20 -1.52 -4.20
C LEU A 99 -5.52 -2.22 -3.03
N LEU A 100 -5.68 -1.73 -1.80
CA LEU A 100 -5.16 -2.39 -0.61
C LEU A 100 -5.73 -3.80 -0.47
N HIS A 101 -7.04 -3.96 -0.65
CA HIS A 101 -7.69 -5.27 -0.63
C HIS A 101 -7.18 -6.20 -1.74
N ILE A 102 -7.14 -5.72 -2.99
CA ILE A 102 -6.65 -6.50 -4.14
C ILE A 102 -5.20 -6.93 -3.93
N THR A 103 -4.36 -6.01 -3.46
CA THR A 103 -2.94 -6.26 -3.23
C THR A 103 -2.78 -7.28 -2.12
N ARG A 104 -3.41 -7.07 -0.97
CA ARG A 104 -3.39 -8.00 0.17
C ARG A 104 -3.80 -9.41 -0.24
N ASP A 105 -4.87 -9.55 -1.01
CA ASP A 105 -5.37 -10.86 -1.45
C ASP A 105 -4.38 -11.56 -2.39
N ALA A 106 -3.82 -10.82 -3.36
CA ALA A 106 -2.81 -11.34 -4.28
C ALA A 106 -1.55 -11.82 -3.55
N TYR A 107 -1.07 -11.05 -2.57
CA TYR A 107 0.10 -11.42 -1.76
C TYR A 107 -0.18 -12.60 -0.82
N ARG A 108 -1.37 -12.68 -0.21
CA ARG A 108 -1.79 -13.84 0.59
C ARG A 108 -1.85 -15.12 -0.23
N LEU A 109 -2.34 -15.04 -1.46
CA LEU A 109 -2.38 -16.17 -2.38
C LEU A 109 -0.99 -16.60 -2.83
N TRP A 110 -0.03 -15.66 -2.89
CA TRP A 110 1.35 -15.94 -3.25
C TRP A 110 2.15 -16.58 -2.11
N THR A 111 1.83 -16.28 -0.84
CA THR A 111 2.49 -16.89 0.33
C THR A 111 1.87 -18.21 0.80
N GLN A 112 0.74 -18.62 0.23
CA GLN A 112 0.06 -19.91 0.48
C GLN A 112 0.63 -21.03 -0.39
#